data_AF-A0A504Z4X4-F1
#
_entry.id   AF-A0A504Z4X4-F1
#
_cell.length_a   1.000
_cell.length_b   1.000
_cell.length_c   1.000
_cell.angle_alpha   90.00
_cell.angle_beta   90.00
_cell.angle_gamma   90.00
#
_symmetry.space_group_name_H-M   'P 1'
#
loop_
_entity.id
_entity.type
_entity.pdbx_description
1 polymer ?
#
loop_
_entity_poly.entity_id
_entity_poly.type
_entity_poly.pdbx_seq_one_letter_code
_entity_poly.pdbx_strand_id
1 'polypeptide(L)'
;MCLAFVCAQVINLNYEDAKRCGAESRAKGDLEEAFRCYTHCIEVSRTDNESDRLAAAYRNRAIVALDMGRYQYVVDDCTEALNLQPGHPTSLYRRALGRRKLGDLMGAVIDLEEAHKLMPNSVNIKTALETSRRVLQSNSQHDVRAPKCLYTAYFRFQ
;
A
#
# COMPACT_ATOMS: atom_id res chain seq x y z
N MET A 1 -32.00 6.33 9.08
CA MET A 1 -31.35 7.64 9.27
C MET A 1 -30.26 7.77 8.21
N CYS A 2 -30.30 8.84 7.42
CA CYS A 2 -29.57 8.96 6.15
C CYS A 2 -28.04 9.00 6.31
N LEU A 3 -27.35 8.19 5.51
CA LEU A 3 -25.90 8.27 5.22
C LEU A 3 -25.42 9.70 4.87
N ALA A 4 -26.33 10.57 4.40
CA ALA A 4 -26.03 11.96 4.08
C ALA A 4 -25.69 12.84 5.31
N PHE A 5 -26.14 12.51 6.53
CA PHE A 5 -25.89 13.35 7.71
C PHE A 5 -24.45 13.21 8.25
N VAL A 6 -23.83 12.03 8.05
CA VAL A 6 -22.43 11.78 8.42
C VAL A 6 -21.48 12.41 7.39
N CYS A 7 -21.84 12.33 6.10
CA CYS A 7 -21.03 12.85 4.98
C CYS A 7 -20.73 14.36 5.10
N ALA A 8 -21.67 15.16 5.63
CA ALA A 8 -21.48 16.60 5.80
C ALA A 8 -20.56 16.97 6.98
N GLN A 9 -20.32 16.06 7.93
CA GLN A 9 -19.51 16.35 9.12
C GLN A 9 -18.01 16.25 8.85
N VAL A 10 -17.57 15.38 7.93
CA VAL A 10 -16.14 15.11 7.69
C VAL A 10 -15.39 16.30 7.08
N ILE A 11 -16.05 17.07 6.20
CA ILE A 11 -15.44 18.14 5.39
C ILE A 11 -14.93 19.32 6.25
N ASN A 12 -15.41 19.46 7.48
CA ASN A 12 -15.00 20.54 8.39
C ASN A 12 -14.13 20.06 9.56
N LEU A 13 -13.65 18.81 9.55
CA LEU A 13 -12.81 18.29 10.62
C LEU A 13 -11.36 18.75 10.46
N ASN A 14 -10.70 19.01 11.59
CA ASN A 14 -9.24 19.11 11.62
C ASN A 14 -8.60 17.74 11.35
N TYR A 15 -7.29 17.73 11.06
CA TYR A 15 -6.56 16.50 10.73
C TYR A 15 -6.69 15.39 11.79
N GLU A 16 -6.62 15.74 13.08
CA GLU A 16 -6.63 14.76 14.18
C GLU A 16 -8.01 14.13 14.36
N ASP A 17 -9.07 14.93 14.26
CA ASP A 17 -10.44 14.46 14.34
C ASP A 17 -10.81 13.59 13.13
N ALA A 18 -10.38 13.98 11.92
CA ALA A 18 -10.55 13.18 10.72
C ALA A 18 -9.77 11.85 10.79
N LYS A 19 -8.55 11.87 11.32
CA LYS A 19 -7.73 10.67 11.54
C LYS A 19 -8.40 9.72 12.54
N ARG A 20 -8.95 10.26 13.64
CA ARG A 20 -9.71 9.49 14.64
C ARG A 20 -10.98 8.91 14.03
N CYS A 21 -11.76 9.70 13.30
CA CYS A 21 -12.92 9.22 12.53
C CYS A 21 -12.55 8.03 11.64
N GLY A 22 -11.47 8.15 10.86
CA GLY A 22 -11.04 7.11 9.93
C GLY A 22 -10.67 5.80 10.66
N ALA A 23 -9.98 5.92 11.80
CA ALA A 23 -9.60 4.76 12.61
C ALA A 23 -10.82 4.06 13.24
N GLU A 24 -11.76 4.83 13.78
CA GLU A 24 -13.00 4.31 14.37
C GLU A 24 -13.88 3.64 13.32
N SER A 25 -14.05 4.27 12.16
CA SER A 25 -14.86 3.74 11.06
C SER A 25 -14.26 2.43 10.52
N ARG A 26 -12.94 2.38 10.37
CA ARG A 26 -12.22 1.15 10.00
C ARG A 26 -12.44 0.04 11.04
N ALA A 27 -12.40 0.36 12.33
CA ALA A 27 -12.64 -0.60 13.41
C ALA A 27 -14.09 -1.13 13.43
N LYS A 28 -15.06 -0.29 13.04
CA LYS A 28 -16.48 -0.69 12.88
C LYS A 28 -16.74 -1.50 11.59
N GLY A 29 -15.80 -1.50 10.64
CA GLY A 29 -15.96 -2.13 9.33
C GLY A 29 -16.58 -1.21 8.27
N ASP A 30 -16.83 0.06 8.61
CA ASP A 30 -17.36 1.08 7.69
C ASP A 30 -16.22 1.60 6.80
N LEU A 31 -15.74 0.74 5.89
CA LEU A 31 -14.54 1.01 5.09
C LEU A 31 -14.68 2.22 4.17
N GLU A 32 -15.87 2.49 3.62
CA GLU A 32 -16.07 3.66 2.76
C GLU A 32 -15.98 4.97 3.55
N GLU A 33 -16.50 5.00 4.77
CA GLU A 33 -16.38 6.17 5.64
C GLU A 33 -14.93 6.37 6.09
N ALA A 34 -14.24 5.29 6.43
CA ALA A 34 -12.82 5.35 6.75
C ALA A 34 -11.99 5.89 5.58
N PHE A 35 -12.30 5.48 4.35
CA PHE A 35 -11.63 5.94 3.14
C PHE A 35 -11.87 7.45 2.91
N ARG A 36 -13.10 7.94 3.14
CA ARG A 36 -13.42 9.37 3.09
C ARG A 36 -12.66 10.16 4.16
N CYS A 37 -12.70 9.72 5.42
CA CYS A 37 -12.01 10.40 6.51
C CYS A 37 -10.49 10.50 6.25
N TYR A 38 -9.83 9.47 5.74
CA TYR A 38 -8.42 9.57 5.36
C TYR A 38 -8.15 10.37 4.08
N THR A 39 -9.11 10.45 3.15
CA THR A 39 -9.00 11.36 2.00
C THR A 39 -9.03 12.81 2.47
N HIS A 40 -9.90 13.15 3.41
CA HIS A 40 -9.90 14.47 4.05
C HIS A 40 -8.59 14.76 4.78
N CYS A 41 -8.00 13.77 5.47
CA CYS A 41 -6.66 13.93 6.07
C CYS A 41 -5.58 14.32 5.03
N ILE A 42 -5.64 13.76 3.83
CA ILE A 42 -4.71 14.10 2.73
C ILE A 42 -4.93 15.54 2.29
N GLU A 43 -6.18 15.97 2.13
CA GLU A 43 -6.53 17.34 1.74
C GLU A 43 -6.03 18.36 2.75
N VAL A 44 -6.32 18.16 4.05
CA VAL A 44 -5.85 19.05 5.12
C VAL A 44 -4.32 19.05 5.23
N SER A 45 -3.66 17.89 5.08
CA SER A 45 -2.20 17.84 5.15
C SER A 45 -1.53 18.56 3.98
N ARG A 46 -2.17 18.56 2.79
CA ARG A 46 -1.71 19.33 1.64
C ARG A 46 -1.89 20.82 1.84
N THR A 47 -3.01 21.27 2.41
CA THR A 47 -3.22 22.69 2.70
C THR A 47 -2.25 23.22 3.74
N ASP A 48 -1.95 22.41 4.76
CA ASP A 48 -1.03 22.77 5.83
C ASP A 48 0.46 22.63 5.42
N ASN A 49 0.75 22.06 4.25
CA ASN A 49 2.10 21.73 3.76
C ASN A 49 2.90 20.81 4.70
N GLU A 50 2.22 19.96 5.47
CA GLU A 50 2.82 19.04 6.44
C GLU A 50 3.13 17.68 5.79
N SER A 51 4.37 17.52 5.33
CA SER A 51 4.81 16.31 4.59
C SER A 51 4.68 15.01 5.40
N ASP A 52 4.97 15.04 6.70
CA ASP A 52 4.88 13.87 7.57
C ASP A 52 3.43 13.42 7.80
N ARG A 53 2.52 14.37 7.99
CA ARG A 53 1.08 14.08 8.10
C ARG A 53 0.53 13.58 6.78
N LEU A 54 0.97 14.16 5.67
CA LEU A 54 0.58 13.73 4.33
C LEU A 54 1.01 12.27 4.06
N ALA A 55 2.26 11.92 4.38
CA ALA A 55 2.76 10.55 4.26
C ALA A 55 2.00 9.57 5.17
N ALA A 56 1.65 9.98 6.39
CA ALA A 56 0.82 9.17 7.28
C ALA A 56 -0.62 8.99 6.76
N ALA A 57 -1.22 10.04 6.20
CA ALA A 57 -2.57 10.00 5.65
C ALA A 57 -2.67 9.04 4.45
N TYR A 58 -1.71 9.10 3.51
CA TYR A 58 -1.61 8.14 2.42
C TYR A 58 -1.44 6.70 2.93
N ARG A 59 -0.53 6.47 3.90
CA ARG A 59 -0.34 5.13 4.49
C ARG A 59 -1.60 4.59 5.11
N ASN A 60 -2.40 5.43 5.76
CA ASN A 60 -3.66 5.05 6.42
C ASN A 60 -4.76 4.75 5.41
N ARG A 61 -4.90 5.58 4.37
CA ARG A 61 -5.84 5.33 3.27
C ARG A 61 -5.51 4.05 2.51
N ALA A 62 -4.22 3.77 2.27
CA ALA A 62 -3.77 2.54 1.64
C ALA A 62 -4.19 1.28 2.41
N ILE A 63 -4.25 1.33 3.76
CA ILE A 63 -4.70 0.18 4.56
C ILE A 63 -6.19 -0.08 4.32
N VAL A 64 -7.00 0.97 4.29
CA VAL A 64 -8.44 0.84 4.05
C VAL A 64 -8.68 0.38 2.62
N ALA A 65 -7.93 0.93 1.65
CA ALA A 65 -7.98 0.49 0.26
C ALA A 65 -7.64 -1.00 0.10
N LEU A 66 -6.66 -1.52 0.87
CA LEU A 66 -6.34 -2.96 0.90
C LEU A 66 -7.53 -3.79 1.37
N ASP A 67 -8.17 -3.39 2.47
CA ASP A 67 -9.33 -4.10 3.02
C ASP A 67 -10.54 -4.07 2.07
N MET A 68 -10.68 -3.00 1.30
CA MET A 68 -11.71 -2.85 0.26
C MET A 68 -11.38 -3.58 -1.04
N GLY A 69 -10.17 -4.13 -1.19
CA GLY A 69 -9.70 -4.71 -2.46
C GLY A 69 -9.43 -3.68 -3.57
N ARG A 70 -9.33 -2.39 -3.23
CA ARG A 70 -9.04 -1.28 -4.15
C ARG A 70 -7.54 -1.18 -4.42
N TYR A 71 -6.97 -2.20 -5.07
CA TYR A 71 -5.51 -2.36 -5.16
C TYR A 71 -4.77 -1.25 -5.91
N GLN A 72 -5.41 -0.58 -6.88
CA GLN A 72 -4.79 0.56 -7.56
C GLN A 72 -4.52 1.71 -6.58
N TYR A 73 -5.50 2.08 -5.76
CA TYR A 73 -5.33 3.09 -4.70
C TYR A 73 -4.24 2.70 -3.71
N VAL A 74 -4.07 1.41 -3.41
CA VAL A 74 -2.97 0.95 -2.54
C VAL A 74 -1.62 1.28 -3.15
N VAL A 75 -1.44 0.99 -4.44
CA VAL A 75 -0.16 1.23 -5.13
C VAL A 75 0.13 2.72 -5.23
N ASP A 76 -0.88 3.51 -5.58
CA ASP A 76 -0.75 4.96 -5.73
C ASP A 76 -0.44 5.62 -4.37
N ASP A 77 -1.23 5.33 -3.33
CA ASP A 77 -1.04 5.89 -1.99
C ASP A 77 0.30 5.48 -1.38
N CYS A 78 0.71 4.21 -1.54
CA CYS A 78 2.01 3.79 -1.04
C CYS A 78 3.17 4.43 -1.81
N THR A 79 2.99 4.72 -3.10
CA THR A 79 4.00 5.40 -3.92
C THR A 79 4.15 6.85 -3.47
N GLU A 80 3.04 7.56 -3.28
CA GLU A 80 3.05 8.92 -2.73
C GLU A 80 3.67 8.96 -1.33
N ALA A 81 3.32 8.01 -0.45
CA ALA A 81 3.93 7.91 0.87
C ALA A 81 5.45 7.66 0.81
N LEU A 82 5.93 6.87 -0.16
CA LEU A 82 7.35 6.59 -0.34
C LEU A 82 8.11 7.75 -1.00
N ASN A 83 7.45 8.56 -1.82
CA ASN A 83 8.02 9.80 -2.35
C ASN A 83 8.28 10.82 -1.23
N LEU A 84 7.38 10.87 -0.23
CA LEU A 84 7.52 11.75 0.93
C LEU A 84 8.47 11.20 1.99
N GLN A 85 8.38 9.89 2.26
CA GLN A 85 9.20 9.19 3.25
C GLN A 85 9.83 7.94 2.62
N PRO A 86 10.97 8.09 1.94
CA PRO A 86 11.67 6.98 1.31
C PRO A 86 12.07 5.91 2.34
N GLY A 87 12.08 4.65 1.91
CA GLY A 87 12.54 3.54 2.75
C GLY A 87 11.60 3.18 3.90
N HIS A 88 10.30 3.50 3.81
CA HIS A 88 9.32 3.06 4.80
C HIS A 88 8.91 1.58 4.56
N PRO A 89 9.31 0.62 5.41
CA PRO A 89 9.18 -0.81 5.08
C PRO A 89 7.73 -1.28 4.96
N THR A 90 6.83 -0.75 5.77
CA THR A 90 5.41 -1.09 5.70
C THR A 90 4.75 -0.56 4.43
N SER A 91 5.21 0.59 3.90
CA SER A 91 4.68 1.15 2.65
C SER A 91 5.13 0.30 1.46
N LEU A 92 6.41 -0.11 1.44
CA LEU A 92 6.95 -1.05 0.45
C LEU A 92 6.19 -2.38 0.49
N TYR A 93 6.01 -2.95 1.68
CA TYR A 93 5.24 -4.19 1.86
C TYR A 93 3.80 -4.09 1.34
N ARG A 94 3.07 -3.00 1.68
CA ARG A 94 1.69 -2.81 1.23
C ARG A 94 1.60 -2.55 -0.28
N ARG A 95 2.52 -1.76 -0.86
CA ARG A 95 2.62 -1.56 -2.30
C ARG A 95 2.83 -2.88 -3.02
N ALA A 96 3.71 -3.74 -2.51
CA ALA A 96 3.94 -5.07 -3.07
C ALA A 96 2.68 -5.95 -3.04
N LEU A 97 1.90 -5.92 -1.96
CA LEU A 97 0.63 -6.64 -1.89
C LEU A 97 -0.36 -6.14 -2.95
N GLY A 98 -0.47 -4.82 -3.13
CA GLY A 98 -1.28 -4.21 -4.19
C GLY A 98 -0.83 -4.63 -5.58
N ARG A 99 0.48 -4.48 -5.88
CA ARG A 99 1.10 -4.88 -7.16
C ARG A 99 0.87 -6.35 -7.47
N ARG A 100 1.07 -7.24 -6.50
CA ARG A 100 0.81 -8.68 -6.66
C ARG A 100 -0.65 -8.97 -7.04
N LYS A 101 -1.60 -8.24 -6.46
CA LYS A 101 -3.03 -8.37 -6.78
C LYS A 101 -3.40 -7.80 -8.14
N LEU A 102 -2.66 -6.81 -8.62
CA LEU A 102 -2.78 -6.25 -9.98
C LEU A 102 -1.99 -7.04 -11.04
N GLY A 103 -1.26 -8.09 -10.64
CA GLY A 103 -0.48 -8.93 -11.55
C GLY A 103 0.96 -8.46 -11.80
N ASP A 104 1.37 -7.32 -11.23
CA ASP A 104 2.76 -6.85 -11.26
C ASP A 104 3.61 -7.61 -10.24
N LEU A 105 3.94 -8.86 -10.56
CA LEU A 105 4.74 -9.74 -9.71
C LEU A 105 6.20 -9.28 -9.60
N MET A 106 6.76 -8.73 -10.68
CA MET A 106 8.13 -8.22 -10.70
C MET A 106 8.28 -7.03 -9.74
N GLY A 107 7.41 -6.03 -9.87
CA GLY A 107 7.41 -4.87 -8.98
C GLY A 107 7.13 -5.24 -7.53
N ALA A 108 6.29 -6.25 -7.29
CA ALA A 108 6.05 -6.76 -5.94
C ALA A 108 7.31 -7.41 -5.32
N VAL A 109 8.07 -8.21 -6.08
CA VAL A 109 9.32 -8.81 -5.60
C VAL A 109 10.36 -7.74 -5.26
N ILE A 110 10.53 -6.73 -6.12
CA ILE A 110 11.47 -5.62 -5.88
C ILE A 110 11.13 -4.88 -4.58
N ASP A 111 9.86 -4.53 -4.39
CA ASP A 111 9.41 -3.85 -3.17
C ASP A 111 9.62 -4.71 -1.91
N LEU A 112 9.35 -6.02 -2.00
CA LEU A 112 9.52 -6.96 -0.89
C LEU A 112 10.98 -7.20 -0.54
N GLU A 113 11.88 -7.21 -1.53
CA GLU A 113 13.32 -7.31 -1.29
C GLU A 113 13.83 -6.09 -0.54
N GLU A 114 13.42 -4.89 -0.95
CA GLU A 114 13.80 -3.67 -0.26
C GLU A 114 13.21 -3.61 1.15
N ALA A 115 11.93 -3.99 1.31
CA ALA A 115 11.31 -4.11 2.63
C ALA A 115 12.04 -5.14 3.52
N HIS A 116 12.53 -6.24 2.95
CA HIS A 116 13.26 -7.27 3.68
C HIS A 116 14.64 -6.81 4.13
N LYS A 117 15.37 -6.03 3.32
CA LYS A 117 16.64 -5.43 3.74
C LYS A 117 16.47 -4.52 4.96
N LEU A 118 15.37 -3.75 4.98
CA LEU A 118 15.07 -2.81 6.06
C LEU A 118 14.50 -3.51 7.31
N MET A 119 13.77 -4.62 7.12
CA MET A 119 13.18 -5.43 8.19
C MET A 119 13.44 -6.93 7.98
N PRO A 120 14.68 -7.40 8.21
CA PRO A 120 15.06 -8.79 7.92
C PRO A 120 14.34 -9.80 8.81
N ASN A 121 13.94 -9.40 10.02
CA ASN A 121 13.27 -10.27 10.99
C ASN A 121 11.74 -10.36 10.79
N SER A 122 11.19 -9.66 9.79
CA SER A 122 9.75 -9.69 9.52
C SER A 122 9.33 -10.96 8.77
N VAL A 123 8.64 -11.86 9.47
CA VAL A 123 8.11 -13.10 8.90
C VAL A 123 7.12 -12.82 7.76
N ASN A 124 6.28 -11.79 7.90
CA ASN A 124 5.30 -11.42 6.88
C ASN A 124 5.96 -10.99 5.56
N ILE A 125 7.03 -10.19 5.63
CA ILE A 125 7.76 -9.74 4.44
C ILE A 125 8.48 -10.92 3.80
N LYS A 126 9.17 -11.74 4.61
CA LYS A 126 9.90 -12.92 4.13
C LYS A 126 8.98 -13.92 3.42
N THR A 127 7.85 -14.26 4.03
CA THR A 127 6.86 -15.20 3.44
C THR A 127 6.21 -14.61 2.18
N ALA A 128 5.88 -13.32 2.16
CA ALA A 128 5.36 -12.65 0.97
C ALA A 128 6.40 -12.64 -0.18
N LEU A 129 7.68 -12.44 0.14
CA LEU A 129 8.76 -12.47 -0.84
C LEU A 129 8.94 -13.86 -1.45
N GLU A 130 9.03 -14.89 -0.61
CA GLU A 130 9.17 -16.28 -1.05
C GLU A 130 7.99 -16.72 -1.91
N THR A 131 6.76 -16.40 -1.51
CA THR A 131 5.55 -16.74 -2.28
C THR A 131 5.51 -15.98 -3.62
N SER A 132 5.86 -14.70 -3.64
CA SER A 132 5.88 -13.90 -4.88
C SER A 132 6.94 -14.39 -5.86
N ARG A 133 8.14 -14.77 -5.38
CA ARG A 133 9.20 -15.38 -6.20
C ARG A 133 8.78 -16.72 -6.80
N ARG A 134 8.12 -17.59 -6.02
CA ARG A 134 7.62 -18.89 -6.51
C ARG A 134 6.60 -18.70 -7.63
N VAL A 135 5.64 -17.81 -7.46
CA VAL A 135 4.63 -17.52 -8.49
C VAL A 135 5.26 -16.92 -9.75
N LEU A 136 6.25 -16.04 -9.59
CA LEU A 136 6.98 -15.48 -10.73
C LEU A 136 7.77 -16.55 -11.52
N GLN A 137 8.39 -17.50 -10.80
CA GLN A 137 9.08 -18.63 -11.41
C GLN A 137 8.11 -19.59 -12.13
N SER A 138 6.95 -19.89 -11.56
CA SER A 138 5.96 -20.74 -12.24
C SER A 138 5.38 -20.07 -13.49
N ASN A 139 5.17 -18.75 -13.45
CA ASN A 139 4.64 -18.01 -14.59
C ASN A 139 5.65 -17.93 -15.74
N SER A 140 6.94 -17.81 -15.45
CA SER A 140 7.99 -17.85 -16.48
C SER A 140 8.23 -19.25 -17.07
N GLN A 141 7.91 -20.32 -16.33
CA GLN A 141 7.93 -21.71 -16.85
C GLN A 141 6.74 -22.05 -17.76
N HIS A 142 5.68 -21.24 -17.79
CA HIS A 142 4.58 -21.40 -18.75
C HIS A 142 4.81 -20.60 -20.05
N ASP A 143 5.74 -19.64 -20.06
CA ASP A 143 6.08 -18.81 -21.23
C ASP A 143 7.31 -19.33 -22.00
N VAL A 144 7.53 -20.65 -22.03
CA VAL A 144 8.67 -21.31 -22.72
C VAL A 144 8.51 -21.28 -24.25
N ARG A 145 7.77 -20.29 -24.79
CA ARG A 145 7.84 -19.87 -26.19
C ARG A 145 8.50 -18.50 -26.39
N ALA A 146 9.01 -17.85 -25.33
CA ALA A 146 9.80 -16.62 -25.42
C ALA A 146 11.28 -16.85 -25.02
N PRO A 147 12.26 -16.26 -25.74
CA PRO A 147 13.68 -16.59 -25.57
C PRO A 147 14.28 -16.09 -24.25
N LYS A 148 15.07 -17.00 -23.64
CA LYS A 148 15.77 -16.94 -22.34
C LYS A 148 16.84 -15.83 -22.20
N CYS A 149 16.48 -14.54 -22.30
CA CYS A 149 17.49 -13.47 -22.23
C CYS A 149 17.42 -12.52 -21.02
N LEU A 150 16.48 -12.63 -20.09
CA LEU A 150 16.38 -11.66 -18.97
C LEU A 150 16.45 -12.25 -17.55
N TYR A 151 16.41 -13.59 -17.38
CA TYR A 151 16.25 -14.18 -16.05
C TYR A 151 17.56 -14.64 -15.38
N THR A 152 18.67 -14.75 -16.11
CA THR A 152 19.94 -15.28 -15.58
C THR A 152 20.73 -14.31 -14.71
N ALA A 153 20.35 -13.03 -14.66
CA ALA A 153 21.05 -12.03 -13.86
C ALA A 153 20.64 -12.03 -12.37
N TYR A 154 19.43 -12.50 -12.02
CA TYR A 154 18.86 -12.28 -10.68
C TYR A 154 19.14 -13.40 -9.66
N PHE A 155 19.60 -14.58 -10.08
CA PHE A 155 19.74 -15.77 -9.22
C PHE A 155 21.19 -16.17 -8.90
N ARG A 156 22.19 -15.30 -9.13
CA ARG A 156 23.62 -15.65 -8.95
C ARG A 156 24.31 -15.14 -7.68
N PHE A 157 23.57 -14.71 -6.66
CA PHE A 157 24.15 -14.43 -5.35
C PHE A 157 23.38 -15.16 -4.23
N GLN A 158 23.74 -16.42 -4.03
CA GLN A 158 24.00 -17.06 -2.74
C GLN A 158 24.76 -18.37 -2.97
#